data_AF-A0A822B0V4-F1
#
_entry.id   AF-A0A822B0V4-F1
#
_cell.length_a   1.000
_cell.length_b   1.000
_cell.length_c   1.000
_cell.angle_alpha   90.00
_cell.angle_beta   90.00
_cell.angle_gamma   90.00
#
_symmetry.space_group_name_H-M   'P 1'
#
loop_
_entity.id
_entity.type
_entity.pdbx_description
1 polymer ?
#
loop_
_entity_poly.entity_id
_entity_poly.type
_entity_poly.pdbx_seq_one_letter_code
_entity_poly.pdbx_strand_id
1 'polypeptide(L)'
;KPLVAKHYCNRRSARYTIVIILILSIFINLPLFLYTSIRIYCTNNGTIKYYGLELSSILNTKFFSLLFYPTMVIISLLIPWLICFLIWLFLIRALHTSQIQLTTKTMNTTFTNDRKQDTYFRITLMIVCVLSVYMVCRSVHLFEVIYLLITQLFNFQQQNYFEQIRMKLFCISNIMLTINHGANFYIYSINPKFRLTLKLYITYYFRRCRIKRRRAFTLFHLRRKNTNDSLDGLSVLNDFHRSLMLTSAHGLTPRYDNNRHNNEYLYLKSIRKPQKYLNQFVDPNSNNENSEKSYVWREIEQRLKHSHRYYYR
;
A
#
# COMPACT_ATOMS: atom_id res chain seq x y z
N LYS A 1 33.82 9.92 -0.15
CA LYS A 1 34.22 10.50 -1.45
C LYS A 1 32.98 10.78 -2.32
N PRO A 2 32.49 12.03 -2.38
CA PRO A 2 31.21 12.35 -3.04
C PRO A 2 31.24 12.23 -4.57
N LEU A 3 32.38 12.54 -5.20
CA LEU A 3 32.53 12.47 -6.67
C LEU A 3 32.43 11.03 -7.19
N VAL A 4 33.01 10.09 -6.45
CA VAL A 4 32.95 8.66 -6.77
C VAL A 4 31.53 8.13 -6.59
N ALA A 5 30.83 8.54 -5.52
CA ALA A 5 29.45 8.12 -5.25
C ALA A 5 28.48 8.49 -6.39
N LYS A 6 28.66 9.64 -7.05
CA LYS A 6 27.81 10.05 -8.18
C LYS A 6 27.88 9.06 -9.35
N HIS A 7 29.03 8.44 -9.58
CA HIS A 7 29.20 7.45 -10.65
C HIS A 7 28.57 6.10 -10.30
N TYR A 8 28.64 5.67 -9.04
CA TYR A 8 28.11 4.37 -8.61
C TYR A 8 26.62 4.40 -8.23
N CYS A 9 26.09 5.54 -7.79
CA CYS A 9 24.68 5.69 -7.40
C CYS A 9 23.77 5.93 -8.63
N ASN A 10 23.69 4.94 -9.52
CA ASN A 10 22.74 4.96 -10.64
C ASN A 10 21.42 4.27 -10.25
N ARG A 11 20.29 4.83 -10.67
CA ARG A 11 18.95 4.26 -10.46
C ARG A 11 18.81 2.85 -11.04
N ARG A 12 19.48 2.55 -12.15
CA ARG A 12 19.50 1.19 -12.74
C ARG A 12 20.20 0.19 -11.82
N SER A 13 21.38 0.55 -11.31
CA SER A 13 22.15 -0.28 -10.38
C SER A 13 21.31 -0.61 -9.13
N ALA A 14 20.69 0.40 -8.52
CA ALA A 14 19.83 0.20 -7.35
C ALA A 14 18.68 -0.80 -7.61
N ARG A 15 18.05 -0.77 -8.80
CA ARG A 15 17.00 -1.75 -9.17
C ARG A 15 17.56 -3.17 -9.27
N TYR A 16 18.72 -3.35 -9.92
CA TYR A 16 19.37 -4.66 -10.00
C TYR A 16 19.76 -5.17 -8.62
N THR A 17 20.32 -4.32 -7.76
CA THR A 17 20.64 -4.68 -6.38
C THR A 17 19.41 -5.18 -5.62
N ILE A 18 18.26 -4.51 -5.74
CA ILE A 18 17.01 -4.96 -5.11
C ILE A 18 16.58 -6.34 -5.63
N VAL A 19 16.66 -6.57 -6.94
CA VAL A 19 16.31 -7.87 -7.54
C VAL A 19 17.25 -8.97 -7.05
N ILE A 20 18.55 -8.70 -7.01
CA ILE A 20 19.56 -9.65 -6.51
C ILE A 20 19.31 -9.98 -5.04
N ILE A 21 19.05 -8.97 -4.19
CA ILE A 21 18.72 -9.18 -2.77
C ILE A 21 17.46 -10.04 -2.63
N LEU A 22 16.44 -9.80 -3.46
CA LEU A 22 15.21 -10.58 -3.44
C LEU A 22 15.45 -12.04 -3.84
N ILE A 23 16.19 -12.28 -4.91
CA ILE A 23 16.54 -13.63 -5.37
C ILE A 23 17.36 -14.36 -4.29
N LEU A 24 18.39 -13.70 -3.75
CA LEU A 24 19.22 -14.25 -2.69
C LEU A 24 18.40 -14.56 -1.43
N SER A 25 17.45 -13.68 -1.07
CA SER A 25 16.55 -13.90 0.06
C SER A 25 15.66 -15.13 -0.16
N ILE A 26 15.15 -15.36 -1.36
CA ILE A 26 14.37 -16.56 -1.69
C ILE A 26 15.24 -17.80 -1.52
N PHE A 27 16.45 -17.82 -2.09
CA PHE A 27 17.35 -18.97 -2.00
C PHE A 27 17.79 -19.28 -0.56
N ILE A 28 18.08 -18.25 0.24
CA ILE A 28 18.43 -18.44 1.66
C ILE A 28 17.23 -18.96 2.46
N ASN A 29 15.99 -18.54 2.16
CA ASN A 29 14.83 -19.01 2.91
C ASN A 29 14.26 -20.34 2.40
N LEU A 30 14.62 -20.78 1.19
CA LEU A 30 14.09 -22.00 0.58
C LEU A 30 14.35 -23.26 1.43
N PRO A 31 15.57 -23.51 1.97
CA PRO A 31 15.79 -24.70 2.80
C PRO A 31 14.97 -24.68 4.09
N LEU A 32 14.76 -23.51 4.69
CA LEU A 32 13.93 -23.37 5.88
C LEU A 32 12.47 -23.72 5.55
N PHE A 33 11.97 -23.26 4.41
CA PHE A 33 10.63 -23.59 3.93
C PHE A 33 10.46 -25.11 3.69
N LEU A 34 11.45 -25.77 3.06
CA LEU A 34 11.43 -27.21 2.84
C LEU A 34 11.55 -28.01 4.14
N TYR A 35 12.17 -27.44 5.17
CA TYR A 35 12.33 -28.04 6.48
C TYR A 35 11.05 -27.99 7.33
N THR A 36 10.21 -26.98 7.10
CA THR A 36 8.96 -26.78 7.83
C THR A 36 7.82 -27.61 7.23
N SER A 37 7.28 -28.54 8.02
CA SER A 37 6.04 -29.27 7.69
C SER A 37 4.89 -28.80 8.59
N ILE A 38 3.68 -28.73 8.04
CA ILE A 38 2.49 -28.37 8.81
C ILE A 38 1.89 -29.66 9.38
N ARG A 39 1.87 -29.79 10.70
CA ARG A 39 1.12 -30.84 11.40
C ARG A 39 -0.17 -30.30 11.99
N ILE A 40 -1.19 -31.15 11.94
CA ILE A 40 -2.50 -30.88 12.54
C ILE A 40 -2.56 -31.65 13.86
N TYR A 41 -2.57 -30.93 14.97
CA TYR A 41 -2.80 -31.46 16.30
C TYR A 41 -4.29 -31.40 16.59
N CYS A 42 -4.89 -32.52 16.92
CA CYS A 42 -6.27 -32.57 17.40
C CYS A 42 -6.26 -32.61 18.93
N THR A 43 -7.11 -31.80 19.57
CA THR A 43 -7.38 -31.98 21.01
C THR A 43 -7.96 -33.37 21.26
N ASN A 44 -7.84 -33.86 22.50
CA ASN A 44 -8.38 -35.17 22.90
C ASN A 44 -9.89 -35.32 22.60
N ASN A 45 -10.60 -34.19 22.49
CA ASN A 45 -12.03 -34.15 22.18
C ASN A 45 -12.31 -33.98 20.67
N GLY A 46 -11.29 -33.91 19.81
CA GLY A 46 -11.38 -33.75 18.36
C GLY A 46 -11.94 -32.41 17.86
N THR A 47 -12.39 -31.53 18.76
CA THR A 47 -13.10 -30.29 18.44
C THR A 47 -12.19 -29.14 18.01
N ILE A 48 -10.93 -29.12 18.46
CA ILE A 48 -10.00 -28.05 18.15
C ILE A 48 -8.81 -28.62 17.38
N LYS A 49 -8.61 -28.12 16.16
CA LYS A 49 -7.46 -28.42 15.31
C LYS A 49 -6.46 -27.27 15.43
N TYR A 50 -5.28 -27.54 15.97
CA TYR A 50 -4.16 -26.61 15.96
C TYR A 50 -3.21 -26.98 14.83
N TYR A 51 -2.76 -25.98 14.08
CA TYR A 51 -1.69 -26.17 13.09
C TYR A 51 -0.37 -25.81 13.75
N GLY A 52 0.54 -26.77 13.84
CA GLY A 52 1.91 -26.53 14.30
C GLY A 52 2.92 -26.82 13.20
N LEU A 53 4.10 -26.25 13.36
CA LEU A 53 5.25 -26.50 12.49
C LEU A 53 6.06 -27.66 13.09
N GLU A 54 6.16 -28.76 12.37
CA GLU A 54 7.03 -29.88 12.72
C GLU A 54 8.22 -29.93 11.74
N LEU A 55 9.38 -30.33 12.26
CA LEU A 55 10.59 -30.51 11.47
C LEU A 55 10.41 -31.73 10.54
N SER A 56 10.62 -31.55 9.23
CA SER A 56 10.52 -32.64 8.25
C SER A 56 11.51 -33.76 8.56
N SER A 57 11.04 -35.01 8.55
CA SER A 57 11.87 -36.20 8.83
C SER A 57 13.02 -36.37 7.84
N ILE A 58 12.84 -35.92 6.59
CA ILE A 58 13.84 -36.01 5.50
C ILE A 58 15.13 -35.25 5.82
N LEU A 59 15.07 -34.25 6.69
CA LEU A 59 16.20 -33.37 7.01
C LEU A 59 16.62 -33.45 8.49
N ASN A 60 16.01 -34.32 9.30
CA ASN A 60 16.35 -34.49 10.71
C ASN A 60 17.63 -35.33 10.91
N THR A 61 18.68 -35.02 10.15
CA THR A 61 20.00 -35.61 10.34
C THR A 61 20.76 -34.77 11.37
N LYS A 62 21.57 -35.42 12.23
CA LYS A 62 22.44 -34.72 13.19
C LYS A 62 23.34 -33.68 12.53
N PHE A 63 23.73 -33.92 11.27
CA PHE A 63 24.53 -32.99 10.48
C PHE A 63 23.79 -31.68 10.20
N PHE A 64 22.51 -31.77 9.80
CA PHE A 64 21.69 -30.60 9.48
C PHE A 64 21.47 -29.71 10.70
N SER A 65 21.10 -30.29 11.85
CA SER A 65 20.90 -29.50 13.07
C SER A 65 22.19 -28.85 13.60
N LEU A 66 23.33 -29.53 13.45
CA LEU A 66 24.62 -29.07 13.99
C LEU A 66 25.33 -28.05 13.09
N LEU A 67 25.25 -28.18 11.77
CA LEU A 67 25.94 -27.28 10.83
C LEU A 67 25.01 -26.32 10.13
N PHE A 68 23.89 -26.82 9.60
CA PHE A 68 23.03 -26.03 8.71
C PHE A 68 22.27 -24.94 9.46
N TYR A 69 21.65 -25.29 10.59
CA TYR A 69 20.90 -24.32 11.38
C TYR A 69 21.75 -23.12 11.86
N PRO A 70 22.90 -23.30 12.55
CA PRO A 70 23.70 -22.17 12.98
C PRO A 70 24.31 -21.38 11.82
N THR A 71 24.73 -22.03 10.73
CA THR A 71 25.26 -21.31 9.56
C THR A 71 24.20 -20.44 8.90
N MET A 72 22.98 -20.95 8.73
CA MET A 72 21.86 -20.17 8.21
C MET A 72 21.53 -18.99 9.10
N VAL A 73 21.52 -19.18 10.42
CA VAL A 73 21.29 -18.10 11.37
C VAL A 73 22.39 -17.04 11.30
N ILE A 74 23.67 -17.44 11.22
CA ILE A 74 24.79 -16.51 11.07
C ILE A 74 24.67 -15.69 9.77
N ILE A 75 24.41 -16.36 8.65
CA ILE A 75 24.33 -15.73 7.32
C ILE A 75 23.10 -14.83 7.20
N SER A 76 21.94 -15.26 7.69
CA SER A 76 20.66 -14.53 7.52
C SER A 76 20.42 -13.46 8.57
N LEU A 77 21.01 -13.57 9.76
CA LEU A 77 20.80 -12.65 10.86
C LEU A 77 22.06 -11.90 11.27
N LEU A 78 23.11 -12.61 11.69
CA LEU A 78 24.27 -12.00 12.34
C LEU A 78 25.04 -11.10 11.37
N ILE A 79 25.34 -11.60 10.17
CA ILE A 79 26.08 -10.84 9.15
C ILE A 79 25.31 -9.57 8.73
N PRO A 80 24.02 -9.63 8.33
CA PRO A 80 23.25 -8.42 8.01
C PRO A 80 23.15 -7.45 9.19
N TRP A 81 22.97 -7.96 10.41
CA TRP A 81 22.90 -7.12 11.61
C TRP A 81 24.21 -6.37 11.86
N LEU A 82 25.36 -7.05 11.76
CA LEU A 82 26.68 -6.43 11.91
C LEU A 82 26.95 -5.39 10.81
N ILE A 83 26.63 -5.69 9.55
CA ILE A 83 26.77 -4.74 8.45
C ILE A 83 25.90 -3.50 8.71
N CYS A 84 24.63 -3.69 9.09
CA CYS A 84 23.73 -2.60 9.43
C CYS A 84 24.25 -1.77 10.62
N PHE A 85 24.79 -2.42 11.66
CA PHE A 85 25.37 -1.74 12.82
C PHE A 85 26.55 -0.85 12.43
N LEU A 86 27.47 -1.36 11.60
CA LEU A 86 28.62 -0.59 11.12
C LEU A 86 28.16 0.61 10.28
N ILE A 87 27.23 0.39 9.34
CA ILE A 87 26.65 1.47 8.52
C ILE A 87 25.98 2.52 9.41
N TRP A 88 25.22 2.09 10.42
CA TRP A 88 24.54 2.96 11.37
C TRP A 88 25.53 3.82 12.17
N LEU A 89 26.61 3.24 12.69
CA LEU A 89 27.68 3.97 13.38
C LEU A 89 28.35 5.01 12.45
N PHE A 90 28.66 4.63 11.22
CA PHE A 90 29.24 5.55 10.24
C PHE A 90 28.29 6.70 9.88
N LEU A 91 27.00 6.43 9.74
CA LEU A 91 25.99 7.44 9.47
C LEU A 91 25.82 8.42 10.63
N ILE A 92 25.81 7.95 11.88
CA ILE A 92 25.75 8.81 13.07
C ILE A 92 26.98 9.73 13.12
N ARG A 93 28.17 9.17 12.94
CA ARG A 93 29.42 9.97 12.89
C ARG A 93 29.37 11.02 11.80
N ALA A 94 28.96 10.64 10.59
CA ALA A 94 28.82 11.56 9.46
C ALA A 94 27.78 12.66 9.72
N LEU A 95 26.65 12.31 10.35
CA LEU A 95 25.59 13.25 10.71
C LEU A 95 26.08 14.27 11.74
N HIS A 96 26.78 13.82 12.78
CA HIS A 96 27.36 14.70 13.78
C HIS A 96 28.39 15.67 13.19
N THR A 97 29.30 15.17 12.34
CA THR A 97 30.25 16.04 11.61
C THR A 97 29.54 17.06 10.75
N SER A 98 28.46 16.66 10.05
CA SER A 98 27.69 17.59 9.21
C SER A 98 26.96 18.68 10.02
N GLN A 99 26.50 18.37 11.24
CA GLN A 99 25.87 19.36 12.12
C GLN A 99 26.88 20.40 12.61
N ILE A 100 28.08 19.99 13.01
CA ILE A 100 29.15 20.91 13.43
C ILE A 100 29.58 21.84 12.27
N GLN A 101 29.60 21.32 11.04
CA GLN A 101 29.91 22.14 9.86
C GLN A 101 28.80 23.12 9.52
N LEU A 102 27.54 22.78 9.79
CA LEU A 102 26.40 23.67 9.58
C LEU A 102 26.42 24.85 10.56
N THR A 103 26.73 24.62 11.84
CA THR A 103 26.78 25.69 12.84
C THR A 103 27.90 26.70 12.57
N THR A 104 29.02 26.25 12.01
CA THR A 104 30.18 27.11 11.70
C THR A 104 30.04 27.89 10.38
N LYS A 105 29.30 27.36 9.39
CA LYS A 105 29.14 28.00 8.06
C LYS A 105 28.05 29.06 7.97
N THR A 106 27.17 29.16 8.95
CA THR A 106 26.04 30.11 8.98
C THR A 106 26.42 31.60 8.90
N MET A 107 27.71 31.95 8.89
CA MET A 107 28.16 33.33 8.86
C MET A 107 28.39 33.93 7.47
N ASN A 108 28.70 33.16 6.39
CA ASN A 108 29.33 33.83 5.22
C ASN A 108 28.90 33.54 3.76
N THR A 109 28.16 32.51 3.31
CA THR A 109 27.92 32.37 1.84
C THR A 109 26.69 31.57 1.35
N THR A 110 25.99 32.14 0.35
CA THR A 110 25.20 31.53 -0.76
C THR A 110 23.96 30.65 -0.46
N PHE A 111 22.78 31.27 -0.51
CA PHE A 111 21.42 30.71 -0.29
C PHE A 111 20.98 29.51 -1.16
N THR A 112 21.60 29.22 -2.32
CA THR A 112 21.08 28.20 -3.26
C THR A 112 21.52 26.77 -2.94
N ASN A 113 22.70 26.59 -2.34
CA ASN A 113 23.20 25.26 -1.95
C ASN A 113 22.49 24.71 -0.71
N ASP A 114 21.94 25.58 0.13
CA ASP A 114 21.33 25.22 1.41
C ASP A 114 20.11 24.31 1.25
N ARG A 115 19.26 24.53 0.24
CA ARG A 115 18.05 23.71 0.02
C ARG A 115 18.36 22.26 -0.33
N LYS A 116 19.39 22.03 -1.15
CA LYS A 116 19.82 20.66 -1.50
C LYS A 116 20.42 19.98 -0.28
N GLN A 117 21.26 20.70 0.47
CA GLN A 117 21.88 20.19 1.69
C GLN A 117 20.85 19.81 2.76
N ASP A 118 19.84 20.65 3.01
CA ASP A 118 18.75 20.35 3.95
C ASP A 118 17.98 19.08 3.52
N THR A 119 17.72 18.92 2.22
CA THR A 119 17.04 17.72 1.70
C THR A 119 17.87 16.44 1.98
N TYR A 120 19.18 16.47 1.72
CA TYR A 120 20.07 15.33 2.00
C TYR A 120 20.20 15.06 3.50
N PHE A 121 20.25 16.11 4.32
CA PHE A 121 20.30 16.00 5.77
C PHE A 121 19.04 15.30 6.30
N ARG A 122 17.84 15.72 5.87
CA ARG A 122 16.57 15.09 6.24
C ARG A 122 16.48 13.63 5.80
N ILE A 123 16.95 13.30 4.59
CA ILE A 123 16.97 11.92 4.10
C ILE A 123 17.92 11.07 4.96
N THR A 124 19.13 11.57 5.24
CA THR A 124 20.11 10.87 6.09
C THR A 124 19.56 10.65 7.50
N LEU A 125 18.95 11.67 8.10
CA LEU A 125 18.30 11.58 9.41
C LEU A 125 17.21 10.50 9.41
N MET A 126 16.36 10.47 8.37
CA MET A 126 15.33 9.45 8.22
C MET A 126 15.94 8.03 8.13
N ILE A 127 17.03 7.85 7.39
CA ILE A 127 17.76 6.56 7.30
C ILE A 127 18.33 6.16 8.66
N VAL A 128 18.94 7.11 9.40
CA VAL A 128 19.45 6.86 10.75
C VAL A 128 18.32 6.42 11.69
N CYS A 129 17.17 7.09 11.67
CA CYS A 129 16.01 6.69 12.47
C CYS A 129 15.53 5.27 12.13
N VAL A 130 15.40 4.94 10.84
CA VAL A 130 15.01 3.59 10.39
C VAL A 130 16.00 2.54 10.88
N LEU A 131 17.31 2.81 10.73
CA LEU A 131 18.35 1.91 11.20
C LEU A 131 18.35 1.78 12.72
N SER A 132 18.19 2.87 13.49
CA SER A 132 18.09 2.81 14.95
C SER A 132 16.95 1.92 15.41
N VAL A 133 15.75 2.08 14.83
CA VAL A 133 14.60 1.22 15.13
C VAL A 133 14.88 -0.23 14.76
N TYR A 134 15.46 -0.47 13.58
CA TYR A 134 15.87 -1.80 13.16
C TYR A 134 16.86 -2.44 14.16
N MET A 135 17.89 -1.71 14.60
CA MET A 135 18.89 -2.22 15.55
C MET A 135 18.26 -2.61 16.89
N VAL A 136 17.35 -1.78 17.42
CA VAL A 136 16.67 -2.03 18.70
C VAL A 136 15.68 -3.20 18.59
N CYS A 137 14.87 -3.25 17.53
CA CYS A 137 13.90 -4.33 17.38
C CYS A 137 14.60 -5.66 17.04
N ARG A 138 15.66 -5.64 16.23
CA ARG A 138 16.35 -6.87 15.80
C ARG A 138 17.34 -7.39 16.84
N SER A 139 17.82 -6.56 17.77
CA SER A 139 18.68 -7.04 18.87
C SER A 139 17.96 -8.04 19.77
N VAL A 140 16.64 -7.91 19.98
CA VAL A 140 15.85 -8.88 20.76
C VAL A 140 15.88 -10.27 20.11
N HIS A 141 15.71 -10.33 18.80
CA HIS A 141 15.83 -11.58 18.05
C HIS A 141 17.28 -12.09 18.02
N LEU A 142 18.27 -11.21 18.03
CA LEU A 142 19.67 -11.60 18.16
C LEU A 142 19.94 -12.25 19.52
N PHE A 143 19.39 -11.70 20.61
CA PHE A 143 19.50 -12.30 21.95
C PHE A 143 18.86 -13.68 22.00
N GLU A 144 17.69 -13.87 21.39
CA GLU A 144 17.03 -15.17 21.25
C GLU A 144 17.92 -16.20 20.55
N VAL A 145 18.58 -15.80 19.46
CA VAL A 145 19.51 -16.65 18.71
C VAL A 145 20.76 -16.99 19.51
N ILE A 146 21.38 -16.00 20.15
CA ILE A 146 22.54 -16.21 21.02
C ILE A 146 22.17 -17.19 22.13
N TYR A 147 20.99 -17.00 22.72
CA TYR A 147 20.46 -17.89 23.74
C TYR A 147 20.31 -19.32 23.25
N LEU A 148 19.79 -19.53 22.04
CA LEU A 148 19.68 -20.86 21.43
C LEU A 148 21.07 -21.52 21.26
N LEU A 149 22.07 -20.77 20.80
CA LEU A 149 23.43 -21.27 20.64
C LEU A 149 24.06 -21.66 21.99
N ILE A 150 23.88 -20.83 23.03
CA ILE A 150 24.41 -21.11 24.37
C ILE A 150 23.69 -22.30 25.02
N THR A 151 22.38 -22.46 24.77
CA THR A 151 21.57 -23.52 25.39
C THR A 151 22.06 -24.93 25.05
N GLN A 152 22.70 -25.10 23.89
CA GLN A 152 23.32 -26.37 23.50
C GLN A 152 24.50 -26.78 24.39
N LEU A 153 25.06 -25.85 25.18
CA LEU A 153 26.18 -26.12 26.09
C LEU A 153 25.73 -26.62 27.48
N PHE A 154 24.44 -26.56 27.79
CA PHE A 154 23.90 -26.95 29.10
C PHE A 154 23.30 -28.36 29.12
N ASN A 155 23.21 -28.94 30.33
CA ASN A 155 22.63 -30.27 30.56
C ASN A 155 21.11 -30.31 30.29
N PHE A 156 20.58 -31.50 29.98
CA PHE A 156 19.16 -31.72 29.61
C PHE A 156 18.15 -31.14 30.61
N GLN A 157 18.40 -31.26 31.91
CA GLN A 157 17.51 -30.69 32.95
C GLN A 157 17.45 -29.16 32.89
N GLN A 158 18.59 -28.50 32.61
CA GLN A 158 18.65 -27.03 32.50
C GLN A 158 17.99 -26.56 31.20
N GLN A 159 18.12 -27.33 30.12
CA GLN A 159 17.48 -27.02 28.83
C GLN A 159 15.95 -26.88 28.99
N ASN A 160 15.29 -27.76 29.72
CA ASN A 160 13.83 -27.69 29.94
C ASN A 160 13.36 -26.39 30.60
N TYR A 161 14.12 -25.85 31.55
CA TYR A 161 13.80 -24.56 32.17
C TYR A 161 14.00 -23.40 31.17
N PHE A 162 15.07 -23.48 30.39
CA PHE A 162 15.43 -22.49 29.40
C PHE A 162 14.46 -22.43 28.20
N GLU A 163 13.82 -23.54 27.86
CA GLU A 163 12.78 -23.60 26.83
C GLU A 163 11.61 -22.62 27.11
N GLN A 164 11.19 -22.48 28.37
CA GLN A 164 10.12 -21.53 28.72
C GLN A 164 10.52 -20.08 28.50
N ILE A 165 11.77 -19.74 28.80
CA ILE A 165 12.33 -18.40 28.58
C ILE A 165 12.47 -18.15 27.07
N ARG A 166 12.93 -19.15 26.31
CA ARG A 166 13.03 -19.08 24.85
C ARG A 166 11.68 -18.75 24.22
N MET A 167 10.61 -19.45 24.60
CA MET A 167 9.27 -19.20 24.06
C MET A 167 8.79 -17.77 24.32
N LYS A 168 9.07 -17.22 25.52
CA LYS A 168 8.76 -15.82 25.84
C LYS A 168 9.58 -14.86 24.98
N LEU A 169 10.88 -15.10 24.82
CA LEU A 169 11.76 -14.30 23.97
C LEU A 169 11.31 -14.33 22.50
N PHE A 170 10.96 -15.50 21.97
CA PHE A 170 10.43 -15.65 20.61
C PHE A 170 9.15 -14.83 20.38
N CYS A 171 8.21 -14.87 21.33
CA CYS A 171 7.00 -14.03 21.27
C CYS A 171 7.33 -12.54 21.26
N ILE A 172 8.21 -12.07 22.17
CA ILE A 172 8.61 -10.66 22.23
C ILE A 172 9.36 -10.25 20.96
N SER A 173 10.23 -11.11 20.46
CA SER A 173 11.01 -10.96 19.23
C SER A 173 10.10 -10.75 18.01
N ASN A 174 9.04 -11.55 17.87
CA ASN A 174 8.03 -11.38 16.82
C ASN A 174 7.21 -10.09 16.96
N ILE A 175 6.85 -9.70 18.19
CA ILE A 175 6.17 -8.43 18.44
C ILE A 175 7.07 -7.26 18.04
N MET A 176 8.34 -7.29 18.44
CA MET A 176 9.33 -6.26 18.09
C MET A 176 9.56 -6.18 16.58
N LEU A 177 9.56 -7.31 15.86
CA LEU A 177 9.63 -7.32 14.41
C LEU A 177 8.40 -6.63 13.78
N THR A 178 7.22 -6.88 14.32
CA THR A 178 5.97 -6.23 13.87
C THR A 178 6.02 -4.73 14.12
N ILE A 179 6.49 -4.30 15.30
CA ILE A 179 6.70 -2.90 15.65
C ILE A 179 7.69 -2.25 14.69
N ASN A 180 8.79 -2.91 14.33
CA ASN A 180 9.76 -2.40 13.36
C ASN A 180 9.11 -2.08 12.01
N HIS A 181 8.28 -2.98 11.48
CA HIS A 181 7.55 -2.72 10.22
C HIS A 181 6.59 -1.53 10.34
N GLY A 182 5.84 -1.42 11.45
CA GLY A 182 4.94 -0.30 11.71
C GLY A 182 5.67 1.04 11.89
N ALA A 183 6.76 1.04 12.64
CA ALA A 183 7.59 2.21 12.90
C ALA A 183 8.24 2.74 11.62
N ASN A 184 8.68 1.86 10.71
CA ASN A 184 9.21 2.27 9.41
C ASN A 184 8.16 3.04 8.60
N PHE A 185 6.91 2.55 8.54
CA PHE A 185 5.81 3.28 7.90
C PHE A 185 5.58 4.66 8.55
N TYR A 186 5.63 4.74 9.88
CA TYR A 186 5.49 6.00 10.61
C TYR A 186 6.63 6.99 10.30
N ILE A 187 7.88 6.52 10.31
CA ILE A 187 9.07 7.35 9.98
C ILE A 187 8.97 7.88 8.56
N TYR A 188 8.61 7.05 7.58
CA TYR A 188 8.38 7.51 6.20
C TYR A 188 7.23 8.52 6.11
N SER A 189 6.22 8.41 6.97
CA SER A 189 5.08 9.33 7.04
C SER A 189 5.44 10.74 7.51
N ILE A 190 6.57 10.90 8.22
CA ILE A 190 7.10 12.21 8.61
C ILE A 190 7.60 12.99 7.37
N ASN A 191 8.02 12.30 6.31
CA ASN A 191 8.47 12.95 5.09
C ASN A 191 7.30 13.69 4.40
N PRO A 192 7.40 15.02 4.17
CA PRO A 192 6.31 15.81 3.61
C PRO A 192 5.89 15.33 2.21
N LYS A 193 6.82 14.82 1.40
CA LYS A 193 6.51 14.29 0.07
C LYS A 193 5.66 13.02 0.15
N PHE A 194 6.01 12.11 1.07
CA PHE A 194 5.24 10.89 1.29
C PHE A 194 3.85 11.22 1.86
N ARG A 195 3.77 12.09 2.86
CA ARG A 195 2.50 12.54 3.45
C ARG A 195 1.55 13.15 2.44
N LEU A 196 2.06 13.99 1.52
CA LEU A 196 1.27 14.56 0.44
C LEU A 196 0.74 13.46 -0.50
N THR A 197 1.61 12.53 -0.90
CA THR A 197 1.24 11.41 -1.78
C THR A 197 0.19 10.50 -1.14
N LEU A 198 0.39 10.15 0.14
CA LEU A 198 -0.54 9.36 0.93
C LEU A 198 -1.89 10.07 1.06
N LYS A 199 -1.90 11.37 1.38
CA LYS A 199 -3.13 12.18 1.45
C LYS A 199 -3.86 12.20 0.12
N LEU A 200 -3.16 12.36 -1.00
CA LEU A 200 -3.76 12.33 -2.35
C LEU A 200 -4.35 10.96 -2.67
N TYR A 201 -3.64 9.88 -2.37
CA TYR A 201 -4.11 8.51 -2.59
C TYR A 201 -5.36 8.18 -1.76
N ILE A 202 -5.32 8.50 -0.46
CA ILE A 202 -6.46 8.30 0.46
C ILE A 202 -7.66 9.13 0.01
N THR A 203 -7.45 10.41 -0.32
CA THR A 203 -8.53 11.30 -0.80
C THR A 203 -9.13 10.78 -2.10
N TYR A 204 -8.31 10.31 -3.04
CA TYR A 204 -8.75 9.70 -4.29
C TYR A 204 -9.59 8.44 -4.03
N TYR A 205 -9.12 7.54 -3.17
CA TYR A 205 -9.81 6.30 -2.81
C TYR A 205 -11.18 6.59 -2.17
N PHE A 206 -11.23 7.46 -1.16
CA PHE A 206 -12.50 7.86 -0.53
C PHE A 206 -13.45 8.56 -1.50
N ARG A 207 -12.93 9.42 -2.39
CA ARG A 207 -13.75 10.05 -3.44
C ARG A 207 -14.34 9.00 -4.38
N ARG A 208 -13.57 8.00 -4.79
CA ARG A 208 -14.04 6.90 -5.64
C ARG A 208 -15.10 6.04 -4.94
N CYS A 209 -14.90 5.71 -3.67
CA CYS A 209 -15.89 5.00 -2.85
C CYS A 209 -17.18 5.80 -2.69
N ARG A 210 -17.08 7.12 -2.45
CA ARG A 210 -18.24 8.02 -2.34
C ARG A 210 -19.06 8.09 -3.64
N ILE A 211 -18.40 8.13 -4.80
CA ILE A 211 -19.07 8.12 -6.12
C ILE A 211 -19.79 6.79 -6.35
N LYS A 212 -19.14 5.64 -6.05
CA LYS A 212 -19.78 4.33 -6.17
C LYS A 212 -21.01 4.21 -5.28
N ARG A 213 -20.92 4.64 -4.01
CA ARG A 213 -22.05 4.64 -3.07
C ARG A 213 -23.20 5.50 -3.57
N ARG A 214 -22.93 6.69 -4.13
CA ARG A 214 -23.97 7.54 -4.74
C ARG A 214 -24.66 6.86 -5.91
N ARG A 215 -23.92 6.22 -6.82
CA ARG A 215 -24.50 5.50 -7.98
C ARG A 215 -25.37 4.32 -7.54
N ALA A 216 -24.91 3.53 -6.57
CA ALA A 216 -25.69 2.42 -6.02
C ALA A 216 -27.00 2.92 -5.38
N PHE A 217 -26.93 4.05 -4.65
CA PHE A 217 -28.10 4.68 -4.06
C PHE A 217 -29.08 5.20 -5.12
N THR A 218 -28.59 5.88 -6.16
CA THR A 218 -29.45 6.33 -7.27
C THR A 218 -30.09 5.15 -8.01
N LEU A 219 -29.36 4.07 -8.26
CA LEU A 219 -29.88 2.87 -8.91
C LEU A 219 -30.92 2.16 -8.04
N PHE A 220 -30.71 2.09 -6.73
CA PHE A 220 -31.67 1.55 -5.78
C PHE A 220 -32.97 2.37 -5.77
N HIS A 221 -32.87 3.70 -5.77
CA HIS A 221 -34.05 4.58 -5.86
C HIS A 221 -34.79 4.46 -7.19
N LEU A 222 -34.08 4.35 -8.31
CA LEU A 222 -34.70 4.13 -9.62
C LEU A 222 -35.40 2.77 -9.70
N ARG A 223 -34.80 1.71 -9.13
CA ARG A 223 -35.41 0.38 -9.08
C ARG A 223 -36.68 0.36 -8.23
N ARG A 224 -36.67 1.03 -7.07
CA ARG A 224 -37.85 1.15 -6.20
C ARG A 224 -38.97 1.98 -6.85
N LYS A 225 -38.62 2.98 -7.66
CA LYS A 225 -39.62 3.75 -8.41
C LYS A 225 -40.30 2.90 -9.49
N ASN A 226 -39.54 2.15 -10.28
CA ASN A 226 -40.10 1.26 -11.31
C ASN A 226 -41.04 0.18 -10.74
N THR A 227 -40.80 -0.34 -9.54
CA THR A 227 -41.70 -1.34 -8.93
C THR A 227 -43.03 -0.75 -8.48
N ASN A 228 -43.04 0.52 -8.07
CA ASN A 228 -44.28 1.18 -7.65
C ASN A 228 -45.11 1.62 -8.85
N ASP A 229 -44.47 2.15 -9.89
CA ASP A 229 -45.16 2.54 -11.13
C ASP A 229 -45.77 1.32 -11.86
N SER A 230 -45.24 0.10 -11.65
CA SER A 230 -45.82 -1.14 -12.19
C SER A 230 -47.07 -1.64 -11.45
N LEU A 231 -47.30 -1.21 -10.21
CA LEU A 231 -48.56 -1.53 -9.50
C LEU A 231 -49.69 -0.58 -9.90
N ASP A 232 -49.37 0.68 -10.18
CA ASP A 232 -50.35 1.66 -10.65
C ASP A 232 -50.66 1.52 -12.16
N GLY A 233 -49.79 0.86 -12.94
CA GLY A 233 -50.07 0.53 -14.35
C GLY A 233 -51.16 -0.52 -14.57
N LEU A 234 -51.54 -1.28 -13.54
CA LEU A 234 -52.66 -2.25 -13.60
C LEU A 234 -54.03 -1.60 -13.33
N SER A 235 -54.08 -0.36 -12.84
CA SER A 235 -55.35 0.37 -12.69
C SER A 235 -55.75 1.17 -13.94
N VAL A 236 -54.81 1.43 -14.86
CA VAL A 236 -55.10 2.22 -16.08
C VAL A 236 -55.67 1.37 -17.24
N LEU A 237 -55.53 0.04 -17.23
CA LEU A 237 -56.17 -0.80 -18.26
C LEU A 237 -57.70 -0.78 -18.17
N ASN A 238 -58.28 -0.42 -17.03
CA ASN A 238 -59.74 -0.30 -16.87
C ASN A 238 -60.32 1.04 -17.32
N ASP A 239 -59.51 2.11 -17.42
CA ASP A 239 -60.02 3.42 -17.87
C ASP A 239 -59.96 3.60 -19.40
N PHE A 240 -59.13 2.82 -20.10
CA PHE A 240 -59.17 2.79 -21.57
C PHE A 240 -60.38 2.00 -22.11
N HIS A 241 -60.93 1.06 -21.34
CA HIS A 241 -62.19 0.39 -21.72
C HIS A 241 -63.44 1.20 -21.35
N ARG A 242 -63.32 2.16 -20.43
CA ARG A 242 -64.43 3.05 -20.01
C ARG A 242 -64.62 4.27 -20.91
N SER A 243 -63.59 4.67 -21.65
CA SER A 243 -63.65 5.75 -22.65
C SER A 243 -64.11 5.29 -24.04
N LEU A 244 -64.08 3.98 -24.34
CA LEU A 244 -64.57 3.41 -25.60
C LEU A 244 -66.07 3.04 -25.60
N MET A 245 -66.74 3.07 -24.44
CA MET A 245 -68.20 2.85 -24.35
C MET A 245 -69.03 4.15 -24.29
N LEU A 246 -68.39 5.32 -24.22
CA LEU A 246 -69.07 6.62 -24.14
C LEU A 246 -69.06 7.43 -25.45
N THR A 247 -68.63 6.83 -26.57
CA THR A 247 -68.62 7.47 -27.90
C THR A 247 -69.53 6.77 -28.92
N SER A 248 -70.46 5.92 -28.46
CA SER A 248 -71.52 5.30 -29.28
C SER A 248 -72.88 6.01 -29.13
N ALA A 249 -72.90 7.34 -29.08
CA ALA A 249 -74.13 8.11 -29.19
C ALA A 249 -73.81 9.54 -29.63
N HIS A 250 -73.38 9.70 -30.88
CA HIS A 250 -73.84 10.80 -31.74
C HIS A 250 -73.25 10.58 -33.13
N GLY A 251 -74.09 10.10 -34.03
CA GLY A 251 -73.82 10.22 -35.45
C GLY A 251 -73.80 11.71 -35.82
N LEU A 252 -72.75 12.12 -36.52
CA LEU A 252 -72.79 13.04 -37.65
C LEU A 252 -71.51 12.88 -38.46
N THR A 253 -71.71 12.93 -39.76
CA THR A 253 -70.92 12.51 -40.91
C THR A 253 -69.68 13.40 -41.21
N PRO A 254 -68.82 12.98 -42.17
CA PRO A 254 -67.37 13.20 -42.13
C PRO A 254 -66.93 14.46 -42.89
N ARG A 255 -65.68 14.90 -42.63
CA ARG A 255 -64.92 15.64 -43.64
C ARG A 255 -63.45 15.24 -43.61
N TYR A 256 -63.06 14.62 -44.71
CA TYR A 256 -61.70 14.45 -45.19
C TYR A 256 -60.93 15.76 -45.12
N ASP A 257 -59.71 15.75 -44.59
CA ASP A 257 -58.60 16.40 -45.28
C ASP A 257 -57.25 15.81 -44.86
N ASN A 258 -56.57 15.31 -45.89
CA ASN A 258 -55.16 14.97 -45.90
C ASN A 258 -54.34 16.18 -45.46
N ASN A 259 -53.36 16.01 -44.57
CA ASN A 259 -52.03 16.52 -44.86
C ASN A 259 -50.95 15.87 -43.99
N ARG A 260 -50.10 15.10 -44.69
CA ARG A 260 -48.71 14.83 -44.36
C ARG A 260 -48.01 16.12 -43.95
N HIS A 261 -47.33 16.11 -42.81
CA HIS A 261 -46.00 16.72 -42.77
C HIS A 261 -45.11 16.04 -41.73
N ASN A 262 -44.05 15.45 -42.26
CA ASN A 262 -42.85 15.00 -41.57
C ASN A 262 -42.32 16.12 -40.68
N ASN A 263 -42.04 15.81 -39.41
CA ASN A 263 -41.08 16.54 -38.61
C ASN A 263 -40.46 15.60 -37.57
N GLU A 264 -39.43 14.87 -38.01
CA GLU A 264 -38.44 14.25 -37.15
C GLU A 264 -37.64 15.35 -36.43
N TYR A 265 -38.06 15.70 -35.21
CA TYR A 265 -37.23 16.50 -34.33
C TYR A 265 -36.20 15.62 -33.63
N LEU A 266 -34.99 15.67 -34.18
CA LEU A 266 -33.73 15.19 -33.64
C LEU A 266 -33.47 15.79 -32.24
N TYR A 267 -33.86 15.07 -31.18
CA TYR A 267 -33.60 15.43 -29.79
C TYR A 267 -32.12 15.18 -29.43
N LEU A 268 -31.21 16.00 -29.95
CA LEU A 268 -29.79 15.96 -29.58
C LEU A 268 -29.63 16.68 -28.23
N LYS A 269 -29.91 15.94 -27.15
CA LYS A 269 -29.77 16.35 -25.76
C LYS A 269 -28.31 16.71 -25.49
N SER A 270 -27.99 18.01 -25.54
CA SER A 270 -26.65 18.51 -25.22
C SER A 270 -26.30 18.13 -23.77
N ILE A 271 -25.39 17.18 -23.61
CA ILE A 271 -24.80 16.85 -22.31
C ILE A 271 -23.84 17.99 -21.98
N ARG A 272 -24.33 19.00 -21.24
CA ARG A 272 -23.48 20.03 -20.61
C ARG A 272 -22.44 19.33 -19.73
N LYS A 273 -21.18 19.38 -20.16
CA LYS A 273 -20.04 18.89 -19.36
C LYS A 273 -19.90 19.73 -18.08
N PRO A 274 -19.60 19.14 -16.92
CA PRO A 274 -19.42 19.88 -15.67
C PRO A 274 -18.04 20.54 -15.65
N GLN A 275 -17.86 21.67 -16.35
CA GLN A 275 -16.61 22.46 -16.30
C GLN A 275 -16.45 23.27 -15.00
N LYS A 276 -17.52 23.43 -14.21
CA LYS A 276 -17.52 24.34 -13.04
C LYS A 276 -16.65 23.91 -11.84
N TYR A 277 -16.15 22.67 -11.80
CA TYR A 277 -15.33 22.18 -10.67
C TYR A 277 -13.83 22.09 -10.96
N LEU A 278 -13.39 22.41 -12.18
CA LEU A 278 -11.97 22.34 -12.55
C LEU A 278 -11.20 23.60 -12.15
N ASN A 279 -11.86 24.76 -12.14
CA ASN A 279 -11.22 26.05 -11.88
C ASN A 279 -11.07 26.39 -10.37
N GLN A 280 -11.57 25.55 -9.46
CA GLN A 280 -11.56 25.83 -8.02
C GLN A 280 -10.29 25.33 -7.30
N PHE A 281 -9.40 24.63 -8.01
CA PHE A 281 -8.13 24.11 -7.46
C PHE A 281 -6.89 24.55 -8.24
N VAL A 282 -7.07 25.36 -9.28
CA VAL A 282 -5.98 26.00 -10.02
C VAL A 282 -5.89 27.40 -9.45
N ASP A 283 -4.83 27.67 -8.68
CA ASP A 283 -4.51 29.02 -8.20
C ASP A 283 -3.91 29.79 -9.39
N PRO A 284 -4.65 30.73 -10.02
CA PRO A 284 -4.20 31.37 -11.26
C PRO A 284 -2.96 32.27 -11.05
N ASN A 285 -2.58 32.52 -9.80
CA ASN A 285 -1.43 33.37 -9.45
C ASN A 285 -0.16 32.60 -9.08
N SER A 286 -0.13 31.26 -9.18
CA SER A 286 1.12 30.52 -8.95
C SER A 286 2.02 30.55 -10.20
N ASN A 287 2.70 31.68 -10.43
CA ASN A 287 3.73 31.87 -11.48
C ASN A 287 5.02 31.06 -11.22
N ASN A 288 4.93 29.94 -10.52
CA ASN A 288 6.08 29.10 -10.20
C ASN A 288 5.96 27.79 -10.99
N GLU A 289 6.54 27.78 -12.20
CA GLU A 289 6.62 26.65 -13.13
C GLU A 289 7.32 25.40 -12.54
N ASN A 290 7.85 25.47 -11.32
CA ASN A 290 8.53 24.35 -10.65
C ASN A 290 7.68 23.57 -9.64
N SER A 291 6.35 23.68 -9.64
CA SER A 291 5.55 22.82 -8.76
C SER A 291 5.48 21.39 -9.32
N GLU A 292 6.22 20.46 -8.72
CA GLU A 292 6.03 18.99 -8.89
C GLU A 292 4.54 18.60 -8.77
N LYS A 293 3.72 19.42 -8.09
CA LYS A 293 2.25 19.30 -8.02
C LYS A 293 1.58 19.38 -9.40
N SER A 294 2.04 20.26 -10.29
CA SER A 294 1.53 20.39 -11.66
C SER A 294 1.76 19.13 -12.48
N TYR A 295 2.94 18.51 -12.36
CA TYR A 295 3.28 17.29 -13.10
C TYR A 295 2.42 16.09 -12.64
N VAL A 296 2.33 15.87 -11.33
CA VAL A 296 1.51 14.77 -10.77
C VAL A 296 0.03 14.94 -11.14
N TRP A 297 -0.49 16.18 -11.11
CA TRP A 297 -1.86 16.45 -11.55
C TRP A 297 -2.06 16.28 -13.05
N ARG A 298 -1.13 16.72 -13.91
CA ARG A 298 -1.19 16.47 -15.37
C ARG A 298 -1.16 14.98 -15.70
N GLU A 299 -0.35 14.19 -15.00
CA GLU A 299 -0.28 12.75 -15.24
C GLU A 299 -1.57 12.03 -14.78
N ILE A 300 -2.13 12.43 -13.63
CA ILE A 300 -3.44 11.94 -13.18
C ILE A 300 -4.54 12.35 -14.17
N GLU A 301 -4.52 13.59 -14.66
CA GLU A 301 -5.49 14.09 -15.63
C GLU A 301 -5.40 13.36 -16.98
N GLN A 302 -4.19 13.09 -17.49
CA GLN A 302 -3.98 12.32 -18.71
C GLN A 302 -4.49 10.88 -18.57
N ARG A 303 -4.21 10.21 -17.44
CA ARG A 303 -4.73 8.85 -17.18
C ARG A 303 -6.25 8.82 -17.06
N LEU A 304 -6.86 9.87 -16.50
CA LEU A 304 -8.32 10.00 -16.43
C LEU A 304 -8.95 10.31 -17.79
N LYS A 305 -8.30 11.10 -18.66
CA LYS A 305 -8.79 11.40 -20.01
C LYS A 305 -8.76 10.18 -20.94
N HIS A 306 -7.79 9.29 -20.79
CA HIS A 306 -7.66 8.10 -21.67
C HIS A 306 -8.35 6.83 -21.16
N SER A 307 -8.77 6.76 -19.89
CA SER A 307 -9.52 5.61 -19.36
C SER A 307 -10.85 5.35 -20.12
N HIS A 308 -11.42 6.35 -20.78
CA HIS A 308 -12.70 6.21 -21.48
C HIS A 308 -12.59 5.66 -22.91
N ARG A 309 -11.39 5.62 -23.51
CA ARG A 309 -11.23 5.14 -24.90
C ARG A 309 -11.14 3.62 -25.04
N TYR A 310 -10.96 2.87 -23.95
CA TYR A 310 -10.79 1.41 -24.00
C TYR A 310 -12.07 0.61 -23.70
N TYR A 311 -13.23 1.27 -23.56
CA TYR A 311 -14.51 0.60 -23.29
C TYR A 311 -15.45 0.51 -24.52
N TYR A 312 -14.96 0.86 -25.71
CA TYR A 312 -15.69 0.78 -26.98
C TYR A 312 -14.87 0.04 -28.05
N ARG A 313 -14.25 -1.09 -27.68
CA ARG A 313 -13.74 -2.05 -28.64
C ARG A 313 -14.08 -3.45 -28.19
#